data_AF-A0A420CHM9-F1
#
_entry.id   AF-A0A420CHM9-F1
#
_cell.length_a   1.000
_cell.length_b   1.000
_cell.length_c   1.000
_cell.angle_alpha   90.00
_cell.angle_beta   90.00
_cell.angle_gamma   90.00
#
_symmetry.space_group_name_H-M   'P 1'
#
loop_
_entity.id
_entity.type
_entity.pdbx_description
1 polymer ?
#
loop_
_entity_poly.entity_id
_entity_poly.type
_entity_poly.pdbx_seq_one_letter_code
_entity_poly.pdbx_strand_id
1 'polypeptide(L)'
;MKIDISNIVQKLSQMTIKPRTFYVGLPIIQIKKMNKKEVMHELRNPDRNLYKKFTDSYFEDIEEEKKKVIQNFNKFLHEKIDSLNVIDIIERINEWIIRIEKLILIYDPKYYRSVFEKKGSGFKYDKVKIVWIDSNGIKDKNTTRTFGQIGEESLKEIMKKFLVTNENAKNPREEERIKVVDGFFISDLIVEIDREDWIFEFKMATKDDYIQEAVRKEIWELYKKEYNL
;
A
#
# COMPACT_ATOMS: atom_id res chain seq x y z
N MET A 1 31.77 8.08 6.35
CA MET A 1 30.51 7.86 7.08
C MET A 1 30.54 6.43 7.62
N LYS A 2 30.66 6.22 8.94
CA LYS A 2 30.61 4.86 9.52
C LYS A 2 29.15 4.42 9.53
N ILE A 3 28.76 3.54 8.60
CA ILE A 3 27.45 2.89 8.67
C ILE A 3 27.59 1.75 9.69
N ASP A 4 26.84 1.85 10.78
CA ASP A 4 26.73 0.77 11.75
C ASP A 4 25.73 -0.27 11.20
N ILE A 5 26.30 -1.31 10.61
CA ILE A 5 25.59 -2.42 9.96
C ILE A 5 24.67 -3.14 10.95
N SER A 6 25.10 -3.28 12.20
CA SER A 6 24.30 -3.92 13.25
C SER A 6 23.05 -3.10 13.55
N ASN A 7 23.19 -1.77 13.56
CA ASN A 7 22.09 -0.84 13.83
C ASN A 7 21.03 -0.86 12.72
N ILE A 8 21.42 -0.93 11.43
CA ILE A 8 20.43 -0.92 10.34
C ILE A 8 19.58 -2.20 10.29
N VAL A 9 20.19 -3.37 10.55
CA VAL A 9 19.48 -4.66 10.60
C VAL A 9 18.56 -4.70 11.81
N GLN A 10 19.04 -4.25 12.97
CA GLN A 10 18.23 -4.14 14.19
C GLN A 10 17.05 -3.20 13.99
N LYS A 11 17.25 -2.08 13.29
CA LYS A 11 16.17 -1.17 12.93
C LYS A 11 15.11 -1.90 12.09
N LEU A 12 15.51 -2.56 10.99
CA LEU A 12 14.55 -3.27 10.13
C LEU A 12 13.78 -4.37 10.89
N SER A 13 14.45 -5.12 11.77
CA SER A 13 13.81 -6.22 12.51
C SER A 13 12.74 -5.75 13.49
N GLN A 14 12.87 -4.52 14.00
CA GLN A 14 11.91 -3.90 14.91
C GLN A 14 10.76 -3.18 14.18
N MET A 15 10.87 -2.98 12.87
CA MET A 15 9.82 -2.31 12.10
C MET A 15 8.63 -3.25 11.83
N THR A 16 7.44 -2.68 12.00
CA THR A 16 6.17 -3.34 11.70
C THR A 16 5.34 -2.39 10.86
N ILE A 17 4.64 -2.93 9.85
CA ILE A 17 3.62 -2.16 9.15
C ILE A 17 2.29 -2.45 9.83
N LYS A 18 1.52 -1.40 10.12
CA LYS A 18 0.14 -1.55 10.57
C LYS A 18 -0.75 -1.58 9.32
N PRO A 19 -1.34 -2.72 8.95
CA PRO A 19 -2.22 -2.76 7.79
C PRO A 19 -3.38 -1.80 7.99
N ARG A 20 -3.63 -0.97 6.98
CA ARG A 20 -4.80 -0.08 6.97
C ARG A 20 -5.85 -0.70 6.05
N THR A 21 -7.09 -0.70 6.53
CA THR A 21 -8.24 -1.06 5.69
C THR A 21 -8.76 0.21 5.03
N PHE A 22 -8.83 0.18 3.71
CA PHE A 22 -9.18 1.34 2.89
C PHE A 22 -10.67 1.41 2.59
N TYR A 23 -11.21 0.22 2.32
CA TYR A 23 -12.60 -0.02 2.07
C TYR A 23 -12.96 -1.41 2.58
N VAL A 24 -14.23 -1.66 2.79
CA VAL A 24 -14.78 -3.01 2.97
C VAL A 24 -15.91 -3.18 1.97
N GLY A 25 -16.00 -4.38 1.39
CA GLY A 25 -17.05 -4.71 0.42
C GLY A 25 -17.90 -5.88 0.86
N LEU A 26 -19.20 -5.79 0.59
CA LEU A 26 -20.17 -6.87 0.81
C LEU A 26 -21.14 -6.99 -0.38
N PRO A 27 -21.54 -8.20 -0.77
CA PRO A 27 -22.52 -8.36 -1.83
C PRO A 27 -23.89 -7.85 -1.38
N ILE A 28 -24.60 -7.16 -2.28
CA ILE A 28 -25.94 -6.63 -1.99
C ILE A 28 -26.91 -7.74 -1.60
N ILE A 29 -26.76 -8.94 -2.18
CA ILE A 29 -27.62 -10.10 -1.89
C ILE A 29 -27.56 -10.49 -0.41
N GLN A 30 -26.39 -10.33 0.24
CA GLN A 30 -26.23 -10.62 1.66
C GLN A 30 -26.86 -9.51 2.51
N ILE A 31 -26.62 -8.26 2.14
CA ILE A 31 -27.14 -7.07 2.85
C ILE A 31 -28.66 -7.04 2.88
N LYS A 32 -29.33 -7.41 1.79
CA LYS A 32 -30.79 -7.47 1.72
C LYS A 32 -31.42 -8.42 2.75
N LYS A 33 -30.64 -9.37 3.28
CA LYS A 33 -31.08 -10.35 4.30
C LYS A 33 -30.76 -9.92 5.73
N MET A 34 -30.06 -8.80 5.91
CA MET A 34 -29.61 -8.29 7.20
C MET A 34 -30.47 -7.10 7.63
N ASN A 35 -30.55 -6.85 8.93
CA ASN A 35 -31.00 -5.56 9.47
C ASN A 35 -29.86 -4.53 9.48
N LYS A 36 -30.16 -3.25 9.69
CA LYS A 36 -29.14 -2.19 9.67
C LYS A 36 -28.02 -2.42 10.68
N LYS A 37 -28.32 -2.94 11.86
CA LYS A 37 -27.30 -3.19 12.90
C LYS A 37 -26.32 -4.27 12.48
N GLU A 38 -26.82 -5.33 11.85
CA GLU A 38 -26.02 -6.42 11.29
C GLU A 38 -25.14 -5.91 10.15
N VAL A 39 -25.70 -5.14 9.20
CA VAL A 39 -24.93 -4.53 8.11
C VAL A 39 -23.79 -3.67 8.67
N MET A 40 -24.09 -2.79 9.62
CA MET A 40 -23.06 -1.95 10.27
C MET A 40 -22.05 -2.78 11.06
N HIS A 41 -22.45 -3.89 11.66
CA HIS A 41 -21.54 -4.77 12.39
C HIS A 41 -20.58 -5.47 11.43
N GLU A 42 -21.06 -6.02 10.33
CA GLU A 42 -20.21 -6.66 9.31
C GLU A 42 -19.24 -5.65 8.72
N LEU A 43 -19.73 -4.49 8.29
CA LEU A 43 -18.89 -3.43 7.73
C LEU A 43 -17.87 -2.86 8.73
N ARG A 44 -18.07 -3.00 10.05
CA ARG A 44 -17.13 -2.53 11.08
C ARG A 44 -16.10 -3.58 11.48
N ASN A 45 -16.29 -4.85 11.11
CA ASN A 45 -15.39 -5.95 11.44
C ASN A 45 -14.75 -6.48 10.16
N PRO A 46 -13.64 -5.87 9.68
CA PRO A 46 -12.97 -6.22 8.43
C PRO A 46 -12.70 -7.72 8.28
N ASP A 47 -12.39 -8.41 9.39
CA ASP A 47 -12.01 -9.82 9.41
C ASP A 47 -13.14 -10.79 9.01
N ARG A 48 -14.39 -10.32 8.94
CA ARG A 48 -15.55 -11.10 8.49
C ARG A 48 -16.03 -10.74 7.07
N ASN A 49 -15.42 -9.73 6.44
CA ASN A 49 -15.87 -9.24 5.14
C ASN A 49 -15.26 -10.04 3.98
N LEU A 50 -16.09 -10.34 2.98
CA LEU A 50 -15.69 -11.06 1.77
C LEU A 50 -14.71 -10.29 0.89
N TYR A 51 -14.78 -8.95 0.93
CA TYR A 51 -13.87 -8.08 0.19
C TYR A 51 -13.10 -7.16 1.15
N LYS A 52 -11.82 -7.48 1.35
CA LYS A 52 -10.80 -6.68 2.04
C LYS A 52 -9.51 -6.76 1.23
N LYS A 53 -9.26 -5.80 0.32
CA LYS A 53 -8.21 -6.02 -0.70
C LYS A 53 -7.38 -4.82 -1.16
N PHE A 54 -7.33 -3.70 -0.42
CA PHE A 54 -6.28 -2.72 -0.76
C PHE A 54 -4.88 -3.17 -0.30
N THR A 55 -4.79 -4.00 0.74
CA THR A 55 -3.57 -4.14 1.54
C THR A 55 -3.16 -5.56 1.92
N ASP A 56 -4.10 -6.48 2.09
CA ASP A 56 -3.81 -7.72 2.82
C ASP A 56 -2.79 -8.64 2.14
N SER A 57 -2.83 -8.79 0.81
CA SER A 57 -1.95 -9.78 0.15
C SER A 57 -0.47 -9.36 0.12
N TYR A 58 -0.16 -8.08 -0.08
CA TYR A 58 1.22 -7.67 -0.30
C TYR A 58 2.00 -7.41 1.02
N PHE A 59 1.30 -7.22 2.14
CA PHE A 59 1.95 -7.08 3.45
C PHE A 59 2.57 -8.39 3.91
N GLU A 60 1.91 -9.52 3.66
CA GLU A 60 2.45 -10.85 3.94
C GLU A 60 3.74 -11.06 3.14
N ASP A 61 3.75 -10.70 1.85
CA ASP A 61 4.93 -10.77 0.99
C ASP A 61 6.09 -9.91 1.53
N ILE A 62 5.82 -8.67 1.96
CA ILE A 62 6.83 -7.77 2.54
C ILE A 62 7.42 -8.33 3.84
N GLU A 63 6.57 -8.90 4.71
CA GLU A 63 7.00 -9.49 5.97
C GLU A 63 7.81 -10.77 5.75
N GLU A 64 7.43 -11.60 4.78
CA GLU A 64 8.21 -12.76 4.36
C GLU A 64 9.58 -12.34 3.79
N GLU A 65 9.60 -11.34 2.92
CA GLU A 65 10.84 -10.82 2.34
C GLU A 65 11.77 -10.21 3.40
N LYS A 66 11.23 -9.48 4.38
CA LYS A 66 12.02 -9.00 5.53
C LYS A 66 12.70 -10.16 6.25
N LYS A 67 11.97 -11.24 6.54
CA LYS A 67 12.53 -12.43 7.20
C LYS A 67 13.64 -13.04 6.36
N LYS A 68 13.41 -13.23 5.06
CA LYS A 68 14.40 -13.78 4.10
C LYS A 68 15.67 -12.94 4.05
N VAL A 69 15.55 -11.61 3.92
CA VAL A 69 16.70 -10.71 3.85
C VAL A 69 17.51 -10.73 5.14
N ILE A 70 16.86 -10.66 6.30
CA ILE A 70 17.58 -10.71 7.59
C ILE A 70 18.29 -12.06 7.77
N GLN A 71 17.63 -13.17 7.44
CA GLN A 71 18.22 -14.51 7.52
C GLN A 71 19.42 -14.66 6.57
N ASN A 72 19.28 -14.24 5.32
CA ASN A 72 20.35 -14.35 4.33
C ASN A 72 21.53 -13.44 4.67
N PHE A 73 21.27 -12.25 5.20
CA PHE A 73 22.32 -11.35 5.67
C PHE A 73 23.08 -11.94 6.85
N ASN A 74 22.37 -12.49 7.85
CA ASN A 74 23.01 -13.16 8.97
C ASN A 74 23.81 -14.39 8.53
N LYS A 75 23.31 -15.17 7.57
CA LYS A 75 24.05 -16.30 6.99
C LYS A 75 25.34 -15.82 6.35
N PHE A 76 25.29 -14.78 5.53
CA PHE A 76 26.46 -14.19 4.87
C PHE A 76 27.53 -13.74 5.88
N LEU A 77 27.15 -13.12 7.00
CA LEU A 77 28.10 -12.67 8.03
C LEU A 77 28.82 -13.82 8.77
N HIS A 78 28.21 -15.00 8.84
CA HIS A 78 28.77 -16.16 9.56
C HIS A 78 29.31 -17.24 8.62
N GLU A 79 29.15 -17.07 7.31
CA GLU A 79 29.67 -17.99 6.32
C GLU A 79 31.19 -17.85 6.22
N LYS A 80 31.87 -18.98 6.03
CA LYS A 80 33.32 -19.00 5.90
C LYS A 80 33.70 -18.49 4.51
N ILE A 81 34.23 -17.27 4.44
CA ILE A 81 34.58 -16.62 3.18
C ILE A 81 36.01 -17.03 2.81
N ASP A 82 36.17 -18.27 2.32
CA ASP A 82 37.49 -18.83 2.04
C ASP A 82 38.04 -18.41 0.65
N SER A 83 37.30 -17.64 -0.15
CA SER A 83 37.67 -17.33 -1.55
C SER A 83 37.40 -15.90 -2.05
N LEU A 84 36.90 -14.98 -1.22
CA LEU A 84 36.69 -13.59 -1.64
C LEU A 84 37.83 -12.70 -1.18
N ASN A 85 38.25 -11.77 -2.03
CA ASN A 85 39.18 -10.74 -1.60
C ASN A 85 38.44 -9.68 -0.74
N VAL A 86 39.19 -8.82 -0.05
CA VAL A 86 38.63 -7.80 0.86
C VAL A 86 37.70 -6.83 0.13
N ILE A 87 37.99 -6.48 -1.13
CA ILE A 87 37.18 -5.57 -1.93
C ILE A 87 35.81 -6.21 -2.22
N ASP A 88 35.80 -7.46 -2.68
CA ASP A 88 34.57 -8.21 -2.95
C ASP A 88 33.68 -8.33 -1.69
N ILE A 89 34.30 -8.52 -0.52
CA ILE A 89 33.58 -8.59 0.76
C ILE A 89 32.93 -7.24 1.06
N ILE A 90 33.65 -6.13 0.89
CA ILE A 90 33.12 -4.78 1.11
C ILE A 90 31.97 -4.48 0.13
N GLU A 91 32.12 -4.85 -1.13
CA GLU A 91 31.08 -4.68 -2.15
C GLU A 91 29.80 -5.43 -1.78
N ARG A 92 29.91 -6.72 -1.41
CA ARG A 92 28.76 -7.51 -0.97
C ARG A 92 28.10 -6.96 0.28
N ILE A 93 28.88 -6.47 1.24
CA ILE A 93 28.34 -5.80 2.43
C ILE A 93 27.52 -4.57 2.01
N ASN A 94 28.04 -3.75 1.10
CA ASN A 94 27.34 -2.56 0.62
C ASN A 94 26.04 -2.90 -0.11
N GLU A 95 26.03 -3.94 -0.95
CA GLU A 95 24.82 -4.44 -1.62
C GLU A 95 23.73 -4.82 -0.60
N TRP A 96 24.12 -5.52 0.47
CA TRP A 96 23.20 -5.87 1.56
C TRP A 96 22.67 -4.65 2.30
N ILE A 97 23.53 -3.68 2.63
CA ILE A 97 23.12 -2.42 3.27
C ILE A 97 22.09 -1.71 2.41
N ILE A 98 22.35 -1.58 1.11
CA ILE A 98 21.43 -0.92 0.16
C ILE A 98 20.09 -1.65 0.11
N ARG A 99 20.11 -2.99 0.03
CA ARG A 99 18.88 -3.80 0.02
C ARG A 99 18.07 -3.63 1.30
N ILE A 100 18.73 -3.59 2.45
CA ILE A 100 18.08 -3.36 3.76
C ILE A 100 17.53 -1.94 3.85
N GLU A 101 18.26 -0.91 3.42
CA GLU A 101 17.75 0.46 3.39
C GLU A 101 16.53 0.59 2.48
N LYS A 102 16.52 -0.08 1.32
CA LYS A 102 15.36 -0.14 0.42
C LYS A 102 14.15 -0.80 1.08
N LEU A 103 14.35 -1.91 1.79
CA LEU A 103 13.28 -2.50 2.60
C LEU A 103 12.78 -1.51 3.65
N ILE A 104 13.67 -0.83 4.37
CA ILE A 104 13.26 0.19 5.37
C ILE A 104 12.39 1.28 4.75
N LEU A 105 12.65 1.71 3.51
CA LEU A 105 11.79 2.67 2.80
C LEU A 105 10.39 2.13 2.49
N ILE A 106 10.19 0.82 2.42
CA ILE A 106 8.85 0.24 2.36
C ILE A 106 8.16 0.38 3.71
N TYR A 107 8.85 0.15 4.82
CA TYR A 107 8.25 0.25 6.16
C TYR A 107 7.98 1.70 6.58
N ASP A 108 8.87 2.62 6.21
CA ASP A 108 8.79 4.06 6.47
C ASP A 108 8.99 4.85 5.16
N PRO A 109 7.93 4.96 4.33
CA PRO A 109 8.01 5.64 3.04
C PRO A 109 8.39 7.10 3.16
N LYS A 110 9.42 7.50 2.42
CA LYS A 110 9.82 8.91 2.30
C LYS A 110 9.33 9.50 0.99
N TYR A 111 8.56 10.58 1.07
CA TYR A 111 8.04 11.27 -0.09
C TYR A 111 7.81 12.75 0.18
N TYR A 112 7.71 13.52 -0.90
CA TYR A 112 7.44 14.95 -0.86
C TYR A 112 6.14 15.23 -1.60
N ARG A 113 5.17 15.80 -0.89
CA ARG A 113 3.89 16.24 -1.43
C ARG A 113 3.99 17.69 -1.89
N SER A 114 3.45 17.96 -3.07
CA SER A 114 3.33 19.29 -3.65
C SER A 114 2.01 19.40 -4.39
N VAL A 115 1.49 20.61 -4.52
CA VAL A 115 0.31 20.87 -5.34
C VAL A 115 0.76 21.36 -6.70
N PHE A 116 0.17 20.84 -7.77
CA PHE A 116 0.32 21.43 -9.10
C PHE A 116 -1.04 21.73 -9.70
N GLU A 117 -1.09 22.80 -10.48
CA GLU A 117 -2.29 23.20 -11.21
C GLU A 117 -2.19 22.73 -12.67
N LYS A 118 -3.24 22.07 -13.16
CA LYS A 118 -3.32 21.66 -14.56
C LYS A 118 -3.66 22.89 -15.41
N LYS A 119 -2.66 23.34 -16.18
CA LYS A 119 -2.78 24.47 -17.12
C LYS A 119 -4.06 24.36 -17.96
N GLY A 120 -4.80 25.47 -18.04
CA GLY A 120 -6.03 25.60 -18.82
C GLY A 120 -7.31 25.12 -18.14
N SER A 121 -7.23 24.35 -17.05
CA SER A 121 -8.42 23.86 -16.33
C SER A 121 -8.61 24.44 -14.93
N GLY A 122 -7.56 25.04 -14.33
CA GLY A 122 -7.58 25.54 -12.96
C GLY A 122 -7.63 24.44 -11.88
N PHE A 123 -7.81 23.17 -12.26
CA PHE A 123 -7.82 22.06 -11.31
C PHE A 123 -6.46 21.84 -10.68
N LYS A 124 -6.44 21.71 -9.36
CA LYS A 124 -5.25 21.47 -8.54
C LYS A 124 -5.18 20.01 -8.13
N TYR A 125 -3.99 19.43 -8.19
CA TYR A 125 -3.74 18.01 -7.95
C TYR A 125 -2.59 17.80 -6.98
N ASP A 126 -2.66 16.69 -6.24
CA ASP A 126 -1.59 16.25 -5.37
C ASP A 126 -0.52 15.51 -6.17
N LYS A 127 0.67 16.12 -6.27
CA LYS A 127 1.86 15.54 -6.89
C LYS A 127 2.85 15.13 -5.82
N VAL A 128 3.17 13.85 -5.82
CA VAL A 128 4.04 13.23 -4.83
C VAL A 128 5.30 12.73 -5.50
N LYS A 129 6.45 13.17 -4.98
CA LYS A 129 7.78 12.70 -5.36
C LYS A 129 8.25 11.66 -4.35
N ILE A 130 8.43 10.44 -4.80
CA ILE A 130 8.80 9.28 -4.00
C ILE A 130 10.32 9.19 -3.97
N VAL A 131 10.90 8.98 -2.77
CA VAL A 131 12.33 8.77 -2.60
C VAL A 131 12.65 7.29 -2.78
N TRP A 132 13.64 7.00 -3.61
CA TRP A 132 14.20 5.67 -3.81
C TRP A 132 15.72 5.73 -3.66
N ILE A 133 16.33 4.56 -3.41
CA ILE A 133 17.78 4.40 -3.33
C ILE A 133 18.23 3.71 -4.61
N ASP A 134 19.24 4.20 -5.30
CA ASP A 134 19.77 3.54 -6.49
C ASP A 134 20.70 2.36 -6.13
N SER A 135 21.38 1.79 -7.13
CA SER A 135 22.36 0.71 -6.91
C SER A 135 23.64 1.16 -6.21
N ASN A 136 23.89 2.48 -6.14
CA ASN A 136 25.08 3.07 -5.51
C ASN A 136 24.79 3.58 -4.08
N GLY A 137 23.57 3.37 -3.57
CA GLY A 137 23.16 3.88 -2.26
C GLY A 137 22.77 5.36 -2.26
N ILE A 138 22.65 5.99 -3.43
CA ILE A 138 22.29 7.40 -3.57
C ILE A 138 20.75 7.51 -3.50
N LYS A 139 20.29 8.39 -2.61
CA LYS A 139 18.86 8.70 -2.43
C LYS A 139 18.44 9.74 -3.46
N ASP A 140 17.52 9.39 -4.35
CA ASP A 140 16.97 10.31 -5.34
C ASP A 140 15.44 10.20 -5.46
N LYS A 141 14.82 11.27 -5.94
CA LYS A 141 13.37 11.40 -6.16
C LYS A 141 12.99 10.75 -7.49
N ASN A 142 13.20 9.45 -7.56
CA ASN A 142 13.16 8.68 -8.80
C ASN A 142 11.77 8.48 -9.40
N THR A 143 10.70 8.78 -8.66
CA THR A 143 9.34 8.57 -9.18
C THR A 143 8.40 9.67 -8.73
N THR A 144 7.62 10.16 -9.69
CA THR A 144 6.56 11.15 -9.44
C THR A 144 5.21 10.51 -9.75
N ARG A 145 4.26 10.65 -8.83
CA ARG A 145 2.88 10.19 -8.97
C ARG A 145 1.90 11.32 -8.68
N THR A 146 0.72 11.24 -9.28
CA THR A 146 -0.38 12.16 -9.04
C THR A 146 -1.51 11.41 -8.35
N PHE A 147 -1.95 11.88 -7.19
CA PHE A 147 -2.96 11.23 -6.36
C PHE A 147 -4.26 12.04 -6.34
N GLY A 148 -4.84 12.26 -7.53
CA GLY A 148 -6.11 12.95 -7.69
C GLY A 148 -6.08 14.46 -7.41
N GLN A 149 -7.25 15.09 -7.48
CA GLN A 149 -7.43 16.52 -7.17
C GLN A 149 -7.18 16.77 -5.68
N ILE A 150 -6.78 17.99 -5.28
CA ILE A 150 -6.64 18.33 -3.86
C ILE A 150 -7.95 18.11 -3.08
N GLY A 151 -7.86 17.97 -1.76
CA GLY A 151 -9.03 17.82 -0.89
C GLY A 151 -9.43 16.36 -0.60
N GLU A 152 -10.10 16.16 0.53
CA GLU A 152 -10.52 14.84 1.03
C GLU A 152 -11.66 14.25 0.20
N GLU A 153 -12.49 15.11 -0.40
CA GLU A 153 -13.57 14.75 -1.32
C GLU A 153 -13.07 13.94 -2.53
N SER A 154 -11.80 14.13 -2.92
CA SER A 154 -11.18 13.38 -4.01
C SER A 154 -10.95 11.91 -3.68
N LEU A 155 -10.97 11.52 -2.40
CA LEU A 155 -10.69 10.16 -1.96
C LEU A 155 -11.74 9.17 -2.51
N LYS A 156 -13.02 9.55 -2.53
CA LYS A 156 -14.09 8.72 -3.10
C LYS A 156 -13.80 8.38 -4.58
N GLU A 157 -13.44 9.40 -5.36
CA GLU A 157 -13.10 9.25 -6.78
C GLU A 157 -11.84 8.41 -7.01
N ILE A 158 -10.84 8.54 -6.13
CA ILE A 158 -9.62 7.72 -6.16
C ILE A 158 -9.96 6.25 -5.87
N MET A 159 -10.75 5.97 -4.83
CA MET A 159 -11.18 4.62 -4.46
C MET A 159 -12.02 3.96 -5.57
N LYS A 160 -12.95 4.70 -6.16
CA LYS A 160 -13.74 4.27 -7.32
C LYS A 160 -12.85 3.85 -8.49
N LYS A 161 -11.88 4.70 -8.87
CA LYS A 161 -10.91 4.36 -9.94
C LYS A 161 -10.06 3.13 -9.58
N PHE A 162 -9.68 3.00 -8.31
CA PHE A 162 -8.93 1.85 -7.83
C PHE A 162 -9.72 0.55 -8.04
N LEU A 163 -10.98 0.50 -7.60
CA LEU A 163 -11.85 -0.68 -7.76
C LEU A 163 -12.05 -1.04 -9.24
N VAL A 164 -12.29 -0.03 -10.10
CA VAL A 164 -12.43 -0.27 -11.54
C VAL A 164 -11.15 -0.86 -12.15
N THR A 165 -9.98 -0.38 -11.71
CA THR A 165 -8.69 -0.75 -12.31
C THR A 165 -8.15 -2.08 -11.78
N ASN A 166 -8.32 -2.34 -10.48
CA ASN A 166 -7.68 -3.48 -9.80
C ASN A 166 -8.65 -4.64 -9.58
N GLU A 167 -9.95 -4.36 -9.47
CA GLU A 167 -10.99 -5.37 -9.18
C GLU A 167 -11.94 -5.59 -10.36
N ASN A 168 -11.63 -5.04 -11.54
CA ASN A 168 -12.48 -5.09 -12.73
C ASN A 168 -13.93 -4.63 -12.48
N ALA A 169 -14.12 -3.74 -11.49
CA ALA A 169 -15.42 -3.26 -11.09
C ALA A 169 -16.08 -2.45 -12.23
N LYS A 170 -17.39 -2.64 -12.42
CA LYS A 170 -18.18 -1.98 -13.45
C LYS A 170 -19.32 -1.18 -12.84
N ASN A 171 -19.92 -0.31 -13.66
CA ASN A 171 -21.17 0.40 -13.35
C ASN A 171 -21.19 1.07 -11.95
N PRO A 172 -20.21 1.92 -11.61
CA PRO A 172 -20.15 2.55 -10.30
C PRO A 172 -21.34 3.49 -10.07
N ARG A 173 -22.02 3.34 -8.94
CA ARG A 173 -23.17 4.14 -8.50
C ARG A 173 -22.92 4.63 -7.07
N GLU A 174 -23.13 5.91 -6.81
CA GLU A 174 -22.85 6.54 -5.51
C GLU A 174 -24.13 6.79 -4.73
N GLU A 175 -24.05 6.66 -3.40
CA GLU A 175 -25.09 7.07 -2.44
C GLU A 175 -26.49 6.47 -2.69
N GLU A 176 -26.53 5.23 -3.20
CA GLU A 176 -27.78 4.52 -3.51
C GLU A 176 -28.40 3.87 -2.26
N ARG A 177 -29.74 3.96 -2.16
CA ARG A 177 -30.51 3.36 -1.06
C ARG A 177 -30.75 1.88 -1.31
N ILE A 178 -30.14 1.04 -0.48
CA ILE A 178 -30.31 -0.41 -0.49
C ILE A 178 -31.37 -0.80 0.54
N LYS A 179 -32.39 -1.55 0.11
CA LYS A 179 -33.40 -2.09 1.02
C LYS A 179 -32.78 -3.19 1.90
N VAL A 180 -32.98 -3.07 3.21
CA VAL A 180 -32.60 -4.04 4.25
C VAL A 180 -33.86 -4.48 5.01
N VAL A 181 -33.74 -5.46 5.92
CA VAL A 181 -34.89 -6.05 6.62
C VAL A 181 -35.74 -5.00 7.35
N ASP A 182 -35.09 -4.04 8.00
CA ASP A 182 -35.70 -3.01 8.85
C ASP A 182 -35.60 -1.59 8.23
N GLY A 183 -35.52 -1.48 6.90
CA GLY A 183 -35.60 -0.21 6.19
C GLY A 183 -34.60 -0.07 5.04
N PHE A 184 -33.78 0.98 5.08
CA PHE A 184 -32.77 1.27 4.05
C PHE A 184 -31.39 1.56 4.65
N PHE A 185 -30.37 1.06 3.96
CA PHE A 185 -28.97 1.41 4.15
C PHE A 185 -28.49 2.26 2.95
N ILE A 186 -27.63 3.24 3.19
CA ILE A 186 -27.02 4.06 2.12
C ILE A 186 -25.55 3.71 2.13
N SER A 187 -25.03 3.27 0.99
CA SER A 187 -23.61 2.95 0.86
C SER A 187 -22.84 4.08 0.20
N ASP A 188 -21.54 4.20 0.49
CA ASP A 188 -20.65 5.14 -0.21
C ASP A 188 -20.59 4.85 -1.71
N LEU A 189 -20.48 3.57 -2.10
CA LEU A 189 -20.33 3.15 -3.49
C LEU A 189 -20.96 1.77 -3.73
N ILE A 190 -21.61 1.61 -4.88
CA ILE A 190 -22.05 0.33 -5.41
C ILE A 190 -21.34 0.08 -6.74
N VAL A 191 -20.81 -1.11 -6.94
CA VAL A 191 -20.20 -1.55 -8.20
C VAL A 191 -20.61 -2.96 -8.54
N GLU A 192 -20.49 -3.33 -9.80
CA GLU A 192 -20.66 -4.70 -10.27
C GLU A 192 -19.30 -5.40 -10.36
N ILE A 193 -19.14 -6.52 -9.66
CA ILE A 193 -17.96 -7.42 -9.73
C ILE A 193 -18.49 -8.83 -9.99
N ASP A 194 -17.93 -9.51 -10.98
CA ASP A 194 -18.35 -10.86 -11.38
C ASP A 194 -19.87 -11.03 -11.61
N ARG A 195 -20.50 -9.99 -12.19
CA ARG A 195 -21.96 -9.89 -12.44
C ARG A 195 -22.83 -9.85 -11.18
N GLU A 196 -22.24 -9.64 -10.02
CA GLU A 196 -22.95 -9.39 -8.77
C GLU A 196 -22.76 -7.92 -8.37
N ASP A 197 -23.79 -7.30 -7.80
CA ASP A 197 -23.65 -5.96 -7.23
C ASP A 197 -23.08 -6.04 -5.81
N TRP A 198 -22.06 -5.23 -5.56
CA TRP A 198 -21.37 -5.11 -4.30
C TRP A 198 -21.47 -3.69 -3.79
N ILE A 199 -21.66 -3.56 -2.48
CA ILE A 199 -21.50 -2.28 -1.79
C ILE A 199 -20.07 -2.15 -1.31
N PHE A 200 -19.57 -0.93 -1.23
CA PHE A 200 -18.27 -0.59 -0.68
C PHE A 200 -18.40 0.59 0.25
N GLU A 201 -17.91 0.43 1.48
CA GLU A 201 -17.77 1.52 2.45
C GLU A 201 -16.31 1.91 2.59
N PHE A 202 -16.01 3.19 2.48
CA PHE A 202 -14.65 3.69 2.68
C PHE A 202 -14.34 3.81 4.17
N LYS A 203 -13.16 3.34 4.58
CA LYS A 203 -12.75 3.24 6.00
C LYS A 203 -11.72 4.25 6.44
N MET A 204 -11.03 4.87 5.50
CA MET A 204 -9.95 5.80 5.84
C MET A 204 -10.47 7.12 6.41
N ALA A 205 -9.70 7.66 7.35
CA ALA A 205 -9.95 8.96 7.92
C ALA A 205 -9.40 10.12 7.08
N THR A 206 -8.34 9.90 6.28
CA THR A 206 -7.66 10.97 5.51
C THR A 206 -7.04 10.48 4.19
N LYS A 207 -6.88 11.41 3.25
CA LYS A 207 -6.17 11.22 1.99
C LYS A 207 -4.67 11.04 2.16
N ASP A 208 -4.08 11.61 3.21
CA ASP A 208 -2.65 11.45 3.50
C ASP A 208 -2.30 10.01 3.82
N ASP A 209 -3.14 9.33 4.60
CA ASP A 209 -2.98 7.90 4.87
C ASP A 209 -3.06 7.09 3.56
N TYR A 210 -3.84 7.55 2.57
CA TYR A 210 -3.93 6.88 1.28
C TYR A 210 -2.69 7.08 0.44
N ILE A 211 -2.20 8.32 0.38
CA ILE A 211 -0.97 8.63 -0.32
C ILE A 211 0.17 7.81 0.28
N GLN A 212 0.27 7.70 1.61
CA GLN A 212 1.32 6.94 2.27
C GLN A 212 1.32 5.46 1.84
N GLU A 213 0.16 4.80 1.87
CA GLU A 213 0.08 3.38 1.48
C GLU A 213 0.21 3.16 -0.03
N ALA A 214 -0.29 4.08 -0.85
CA ALA A 214 -0.08 4.01 -2.29
C ALA A 214 1.40 4.19 -2.66
N VAL A 215 2.11 5.10 -1.97
CA VAL A 215 3.56 5.23 -2.10
C VAL A 215 4.26 3.97 -1.64
N ARG A 216 3.85 3.38 -0.51
CA ARG A 216 4.41 2.11 -0.02
C ARG A 216 4.31 1.01 -1.07
N LYS A 217 3.12 0.84 -1.66
CA LYS A 217 2.89 -0.14 -2.73
C LYS A 217 3.80 0.12 -3.94
N GLU A 218 3.96 1.37 -4.36
CA GLU A 218 4.87 1.73 -5.45
C GLU A 218 6.33 1.38 -5.12
N ILE A 219 6.81 1.69 -3.91
CA ILE A 219 8.17 1.34 -3.45
C ILE A 219 8.34 -0.18 -3.43
N TRP A 220 7.31 -0.94 -3.04
CA TRP A 220 7.34 -2.40 -3.08
C TRP A 220 7.45 -2.94 -4.51
N GLU A 221 6.69 -2.39 -5.46
CA GLU A 221 6.81 -2.81 -6.87
C GLU A 221 8.21 -2.51 -7.45
N LEU A 222 8.81 -1.37 -7.09
CA LEU A 222 10.20 -1.06 -7.45
C LEU A 222 11.19 -2.08 -6.84
N TYR A 223 11.00 -2.42 -5.57
CA TYR A 223 11.81 -3.41 -4.87
C TYR A 223 11.74 -4.79 -5.56
N LYS A 224 10.52 -5.28 -5.82
CA LYS A 224 10.33 -6.57 -6.50
C LYS A 224 11.00 -6.60 -7.87
N LYS A 225 10.85 -5.53 -8.65
CA LYS A 225 11.47 -5.40 -9.97
C LYS A 225 13.00 -5.46 -9.89
N GLU A 226 13.60 -4.85 -8.88
CA GLU A 226 15.06 -4.81 -8.73
C GLU A 226 15.64 -6.15 -8.25
N TYR A 227 14.91 -6.88 -7.39
CA TYR A 227 15.36 -8.13 -6.79
C TYR A 227 14.74 -9.39 -7.39
N ASN A 228 14.00 -9.26 -8.50
CA ASN A 228 13.33 -10.34 -9.23
C ASN A 228 12.43 -11.22 -8.34
N LEU A 229 11.52 -10.58 -7.61
CA LEU A 229 10.51 -11.22 -6.76
C LEU A 229 9.16 -11.34 -7.47
#